data_AF-A0A967KC57-F1
#
_entry.id   AF-A0A967KC57-F1
#
_cell.length_a   1.000
_cell.length_b   1.000
_cell.length_c   1.000
_cell.angle_alpha   90.00
_cell.angle_beta   90.00
_cell.angle_gamma   90.00
#
_symmetry.space_group_name_H-M   'P 1'
#
loop_
_entity.id
_entity.type
_entity.pdbx_description
1 polymer ?
#
loop_
_entity_poly.entity_id
_entity_poly.type
_entity_poly.pdbx_seq_one_letter_code
_entity_poly.pdbx_strand_id
1 'polypeptide(L)'
;MIRWFSKGAKRKPDPEGFFEDLRRAAVGKNYSGIDRYRDFRAVFFGESTAEQGRRVLWQILEWCRLFRPVSAPGDPHETYRRDGERNIGLKVFMTLNAEPAREAPPEAAISERESERP
;
A
#
# COMPACT_ATOMS: atom_id res chain seq x y z
N MET A 1 19.80 -9.55 -48.26
CA MET A 1 18.92 -10.36 -47.38
C MET A 1 18.34 -9.43 -46.31
N ILE A 2 17.13 -8.88 -46.53
CA ILE A 2 16.54 -7.86 -45.65
C ILE A 2 15.70 -8.58 -44.59
N ARG A 3 16.11 -8.46 -43.32
CA ARG A 3 15.43 -9.02 -42.15
C ARG A 3 14.24 -8.12 -41.81
N TRP A 4 13.02 -8.62 -42.03
CA TRP A 4 11.78 -7.92 -41.71
C TRP A 4 11.55 -7.95 -40.20
N PHE A 5 11.46 -6.79 -39.55
CA PHE A 5 11.09 -6.68 -38.15
C PHE A 5 9.58 -6.92 -38.00
N SER A 6 9.22 -8.06 -37.41
CA SER A 6 7.86 -8.32 -36.94
C SER A 6 7.51 -7.32 -35.83
N LYS A 7 6.60 -6.39 -36.12
CA LYS A 7 5.93 -5.56 -35.11
C LYS A 7 5.09 -6.50 -34.24
N GLY A 8 5.54 -6.75 -33.02
CA GLY A 8 4.77 -7.50 -32.02
C GLY A 8 3.38 -6.90 -31.88
N ALA A 9 2.35 -7.72 -32.10
CA ALA A 9 0.96 -7.31 -31.91
C ALA A 9 0.77 -6.79 -30.48
N LYS A 10 0.26 -5.57 -30.32
CA LYS A 10 -0.11 -5.02 -29.01
C LYS A 10 -1.18 -5.94 -28.43
N ARG A 11 -0.83 -6.73 -27.40
CA ARG A 11 -1.81 -7.47 -26.60
C ARG A 11 -2.87 -6.48 -26.09
N LYS A 12 -4.14 -6.80 -26.30
CA LYS A 12 -5.24 -6.01 -25.73
C LYS A 12 -5.17 -6.13 -24.20
N PRO A 13 -5.51 -5.07 -23.44
CA PRO A 13 -5.70 -5.18 -22.00
C PRO A 13 -6.70 -6.29 -21.68
N ASP A 14 -6.41 -7.09 -20.64
CA ASP A 14 -7.25 -8.18 -20.13
C ASP A 14 -7.57 -7.90 -18.66
N PRO A 15 -8.62 -7.10 -18.38
CA PRO A 15 -9.00 -6.75 -17.02
C PRO A 15 -9.39 -7.99 -16.20
N GLU A 16 -10.12 -8.93 -16.79
CA GLU A 16 -10.58 -10.14 -16.12
C GLU A 16 -9.41 -10.98 -15.63
N GLY A 17 -8.44 -11.28 -16.51
CA GLY A 17 -7.23 -12.01 -16.13
C GLY A 17 -6.43 -11.29 -15.05
N PHE A 18 -6.31 -9.96 -15.14
CA PHE A 18 -5.66 -9.15 -14.12
C PHE A 18 -6.37 -9.26 -12.75
N PHE A 19 -7.71 -9.20 -12.72
CA PHE A 19 -8.46 -9.35 -11.48
C PHE A 19 -8.38 -10.76 -10.89
N GLU A 20 -8.33 -11.80 -11.73
CA GLU A 20 -8.10 -13.18 -11.27
C GLU A 20 -6.74 -13.31 -10.56
N ASP A 21 -5.68 -12.74 -11.14
CA ASP A 21 -4.35 -12.74 -10.54
C ASP A 21 -4.34 -12.02 -9.18
N LEU A 22 -5.00 -10.86 -9.07
CA LEU A 22 -5.16 -10.16 -7.80
C LEU A 22 -5.95 -10.98 -6.78
N ARG A 23 -7.00 -11.67 -7.20
CA ARG A 23 -7.82 -12.50 -6.30
C ARG A 23 -7.03 -13.68 -5.76
N ARG A 24 -6.15 -14.28 -6.57
CA ARG A 24 -5.25 -15.35 -6.13
C ARG A 24 -4.23 -14.87 -5.10
N ALA A 25 -3.81 -13.61 -5.19
CA ALA A 25 -2.93 -12.98 -4.20
C ALA A 25 -3.68 -12.45 -2.97
N ALA A 26 -5.00 -12.64 -2.86
CA ALA A 26 -5.77 -12.18 -1.73
C ALA A 26 -5.25 -12.81 -0.42
N VAL A 27 -5.00 -11.95 0.55
CA VAL A 27 -4.45 -12.34 1.85
C VAL A 27 -5.52 -12.97 2.74
N GLY A 28 -5.15 -14.01 3.49
CA GLY A 28 -6.06 -14.75 4.37
C GLY A 28 -6.30 -14.08 5.73
N LYS A 29 -7.09 -14.74 6.59
CA LYS A 29 -7.45 -14.25 7.94
C LYS A 29 -6.26 -13.99 8.86
N ASN A 30 -5.11 -14.61 8.59
CA ASN A 30 -3.90 -14.52 9.41
C ASN A 30 -2.95 -13.40 8.94
N TYR A 31 -3.34 -12.59 7.96
CA TYR A 31 -2.51 -11.48 7.48
C TYR A 31 -2.49 -10.33 8.48
N SER A 32 -1.37 -10.22 9.19
CA SER A 32 -1.24 -9.29 10.30
C SER A 32 -0.85 -7.88 9.84
N GLY A 33 -0.89 -6.92 10.77
CA GLY A 33 -0.38 -5.57 10.51
C GLY A 33 1.10 -5.57 10.15
N ILE A 34 1.92 -6.43 10.79
CA ILE A 34 3.36 -6.49 10.53
C ILE A 34 3.67 -7.10 9.16
N ASP A 35 2.88 -8.08 8.70
CA ASP A 35 3.00 -8.63 7.34
C ASP A 35 2.69 -7.54 6.31
N ARG A 36 1.64 -6.76 6.53
CA ARG A 36 1.28 -5.63 5.68
C ARG A 36 2.37 -4.57 5.59
N TYR A 37 2.95 -4.18 6.73
CA TYR A 37 4.07 -3.24 6.76
C TYR A 37 5.26 -3.78 5.93
N ARG A 38 5.64 -5.04 6.16
CA ARG A 38 6.77 -5.69 5.46
C ARG A 38 6.54 -5.78 3.95
N ASP A 39 5.37 -6.23 3.52
CA ASP A 39 5.04 -6.35 2.10
C ASP A 39 5.08 -4.99 1.40
N PHE A 40 4.46 -3.97 2.01
CA PHE A 40 4.46 -2.62 1.44
C PHE A 40 5.88 -2.05 1.36
N ARG A 41 6.69 -2.25 2.41
CA ARG A 41 8.10 -1.83 2.42
C ARG A 41 8.90 -2.56 1.35
N ALA A 42 8.70 -3.86 1.17
CA ALA A 42 9.35 -4.65 0.13
C ALA A 42 8.99 -4.16 -1.28
N VAL A 43 7.71 -3.85 -1.54
CA VAL A 43 7.25 -3.36 -2.85
C VAL A 43 7.82 -1.98 -3.18
N PHE A 44 7.76 -1.03 -2.25
CA PHE A 44 8.09 0.36 -2.54
C PHE A 44 9.54 0.75 -2.23
N PHE A 45 10.22 0.00 -1.36
CA PHE A 45 11.57 0.29 -0.88
C PHE A 45 12.53 -0.91 -0.95
N GLY A 46 12.13 -2.03 -1.54
CA GLY A 46 12.97 -3.22 -1.70
C GLY A 46 14.21 -2.96 -2.57
N GLU A 47 15.27 -3.71 -2.31
CA GLU A 47 16.61 -3.48 -2.90
C GLU A 47 16.61 -3.56 -4.43
N SER A 48 15.90 -4.52 -5.01
CA SER A 48 15.88 -4.78 -6.45
C SER A 48 15.14 -3.72 -7.28
N THR A 49 14.28 -2.90 -6.65
CA THR A 49 13.39 -1.97 -7.36
C THR A 49 13.28 -0.60 -6.68
N ALA A 50 14.18 -0.27 -5.76
CA ALA A 50 14.05 0.85 -4.82
C ALA A 50 13.61 2.18 -5.48
N GLU A 51 14.24 2.55 -6.60
CA GLU A 51 13.90 3.78 -7.34
C GLU A 51 12.56 3.69 -8.08
N GLN A 52 12.25 2.55 -8.69
CA GLN A 52 10.97 2.34 -9.36
C GLN A 52 9.81 2.36 -8.36
N GLY A 53 9.97 1.68 -7.22
CA GLY A 53 9.00 1.66 -6.13
C GLY A 53 8.70 3.06 -5.62
N ARG A 54 9.73 3.87 -5.34
CA ARG A 54 9.56 5.28 -4.93
C ARG A 54 8.80 6.11 -5.95
N ARG A 55 9.10 5.98 -7.25
CA ARG A 55 8.38 6.70 -8.31
C ARG A 55 6.91 6.31 -8.38
N VAL A 56 6.59 5.02 -8.28
CA VAL A 56 5.20 4.54 -8.27
C VAL A 56 4.46 5.03 -7.02
N LEU A 57 5.10 4.95 -5.84
CA LEU A 57 4.53 5.46 -4.60
C LEU A 57 4.19 6.95 -4.71
N TRP A 58 5.10 7.76 -5.24
CA TRP A 58 4.86 9.19 -5.46
C TRP A 58 3.62 9.43 -6.33
N GLN A 59 3.49 8.72 -7.45
CA GLN A 59 2.33 8.83 -8.34
C GLN A 59 1.02 8.47 -7.63
N ILE A 60 1.00 7.38 -6.86
CA ILE A 60 -0.17 6.98 -6.08
C ILE A 60 -0.58 8.08 -5.09
N LEU A 61 0.38 8.64 -4.33
CA LEU A 61 0.08 9.69 -3.35
C LEU A 61 -0.36 11.01 -4.01
N GLU A 62 0.17 11.31 -5.19
CA GLU A 62 -0.25 12.45 -6.01
C GLU A 62 -1.69 12.28 -6.52
N TRP A 63 -2.05 11.12 -7.07
CA TRP A 63 -3.41 10.81 -7.50
C TRP A 63 -4.40 10.86 -6.35
N CYS A 64 -3.98 10.43 -5.16
CA CYS A 64 -4.76 10.50 -3.94
C CYS A 64 -4.82 11.92 -3.33
N ARG A 65 -4.28 12.96 -3.99
CA ARG A 65 -4.35 14.36 -3.52
C ARG A 65 -3.81 14.56 -2.10
N LEU A 66 -2.81 13.77 -1.69
CA LEU A 66 -2.26 13.85 -0.33
C LEU A 66 -1.70 15.26 -0.04
N PHE A 67 -1.12 15.90 -1.07
CA PHE A 67 -0.48 17.21 -0.98
C PHE A 67 -1.29 18.36 -1.59
N ARG A 68 -2.59 18.17 -1.87
CA ARG A 68 -3.45 19.16 -2.54
C ARG A 68 -4.80 19.27 -1.85
N PRO A 69 -5.48 20.44 -1.84
CA PRO A 69 -6.79 20.58 -1.19
C PRO A 69 -7.85 19.58 -1.68
N VAL A 70 -8.70 19.13 -0.75
CA VAL A 70 -9.87 18.28 -1.04
C VAL A 70 -11.15 19.07 -1.22
N SER A 71 -11.27 20.25 -0.61
CA SER A 71 -12.45 21.11 -0.76
C SER A 71 -12.64 21.57 -2.21
N ALA A 72 -13.84 21.40 -2.73
CA ALA A 72 -14.31 21.99 -3.98
C ALA A 72 -15.43 23.00 -3.63
N PRO A 73 -15.14 24.31 -3.61
CA PRO A 73 -16.13 25.33 -3.28
C PRO A 73 -17.35 25.24 -4.20
N GLY A 74 -18.55 25.19 -3.61
CA GLY A 74 -19.81 25.07 -4.35
C GLY A 74 -20.14 23.66 -4.85
N ASP A 75 -19.28 22.66 -4.63
CA ASP A 75 -19.50 21.28 -5.05
C ASP A 75 -19.19 20.28 -3.91
N PRO A 76 -20.21 19.92 -3.11
CA PRO A 76 -20.08 18.91 -2.06
C PRO A 76 -19.74 17.51 -2.60
N HIS A 77 -20.27 17.13 -3.77
CA HIS A 77 -20.03 15.80 -4.34
C HIS A 77 -18.57 15.62 -4.75
N GLU A 78 -18.01 16.64 -5.41
CA GLU A 78 -16.58 16.65 -5.75
C GLU A 78 -15.70 16.68 -4.49
N THR A 79 -16.13 17.39 -3.44
CA THR A 79 -15.43 17.39 -2.15
C THR A 79 -15.39 15.98 -1.54
N TYR A 80 -16.52 15.28 -1.48
CA TYR A 80 -16.57 13.90 -0.96
C TYR A 80 -15.76 12.92 -1.82
N ARG A 81 -15.80 13.07 -3.14
CA ARG A 81 -15.00 12.25 -4.06
C ARG A 81 -13.49 12.42 -3.79
N ARG A 82 -13.02 13.67 -3.68
CA ARG A 82 -11.62 14.01 -3.38
C ARG A 82 -11.19 13.54 -1.99
N ASP A 83 -12.10 13.61 -1.01
CA ASP A 83 -11.82 13.10 0.33
C ASP A 83 -11.67 11.57 0.32
N GLY A 84 -12.52 10.87 -0.43
CA GLY A 84 -12.38 9.43 -0.68
C GLY A 84 -11.02 9.06 -1.29
N GLU A 85 -10.57 9.81 -2.31
CA GLU A 85 -9.22 9.64 -2.90
C GLU A 85 -8.12 9.80 -1.85
N ARG A 86 -8.19 10.87 -1.04
CA ARG A 86 -7.21 11.14 0.02
C ARG A 86 -7.18 10.06 1.09
N ASN A 87 -8.33 9.53 1.47
CA ASN A 87 -8.42 8.46 2.45
C ASN A 87 -7.67 7.20 2.01
N ILE A 88 -7.63 6.89 0.71
CA ILE A 88 -6.81 5.79 0.18
C ILE A 88 -5.31 6.12 0.29
N GLY A 89 -4.90 7.31 -0.12
CA GLY A 89 -3.51 7.74 -0.02
C GLY A 89 -2.97 7.74 1.41
N LEU A 90 -3.79 8.20 2.37
CA LEU A 90 -3.46 8.19 3.79
C LEU A 90 -3.25 6.77 4.33
N LYS A 91 -4.10 5.81 3.94
CA LYS A 91 -3.94 4.40 4.36
C LYS A 91 -2.61 3.81 3.88
N VAL A 92 -2.23 4.06 2.63
CA VAL A 92 -0.93 3.62 2.09
C VAL A 92 0.22 4.30 2.82
N PHE A 93 0.14 5.62 3.00
CA PHE A 93 1.17 6.41 3.69
C PHE A 93 1.38 5.95 5.13
N MET A 94 0.30 5.75 5.90
CA MET A 94 0.38 5.29 7.28
C MET A 94 0.94 3.87 7.38
N THR A 95 0.52 2.97 6.49
CA THR A 95 1.03 1.59 6.45
C THR A 95 2.55 1.55 6.25
N LEU A 96 3.12 2.52 5.52
CA LEU A 96 4.56 2.59 5.24
C LEU A 96 5.38 3.33 6.30
N ASN A 97 4.79 4.27 7.03
CA ASN A 97 5.51 5.13 7.97
C ASN A 97 5.38 4.70 9.44
N ALA A 98 4.38 3.88 9.76
CA ALA A 98 4.17 3.39 11.13
C ALA A 98 4.40 1.88 11.18
N GLU A 99 5.60 1.47 11.58
CA GLU A 99 5.86 0.07 11.92
C GLU A 99 4.94 -0.33 13.08
N PRO A 100 4.11 -1.37 12.94
CA PRO A 100 3.24 -1.81 14.02
C PRO A 100 4.09 -2.27 15.21
N ALA A 101 3.69 -1.87 16.43
CA ALA A 101 4.32 -2.39 17.64
C ALA A 101 4.28 -3.92 17.61
N ARG A 102 5.41 -4.57 17.90
CA ARG A 102 5.39 -6.01 18.19
C ARG A 102 4.48 -6.20 19.40
N GLU A 103 3.47 -7.06 19.27
CA GLU A 103 2.76 -7.57 20.44
C GLU A 103 3.82 -8.14 21.39
N ALA A 104 3.96 -7.53 22.56
CA ALA A 104 4.91 -8.01 23.55
C ALA A 104 4.53 -9.45 23.93
N PRO A 105 5.48 -10.38 24.00
CA PRO A 105 5.18 -11.71 24.48
C PRO A 105 4.57 -11.63 25.89
N PRO A 106 3.54 -12.44 26.19
CA PRO A 106 2.77 -12.34 27.43
C PRO A 106 3.60 -12.52 28.72
N GLU A 107 4.84 -13.04 28.63
CA GLU A 107 5.75 -13.20 29.77
C GLU A 107 6.26 -11.88 30.37
N ALA A 108 6.29 -10.78 29.61
CA ALA A 108 6.75 -9.49 30.14
C ALA A 108 5.77 -8.88 31.15
N ALA A 109 4.49 -9.27 31.14
CA ALA A 109 3.46 -8.74 32.04
C ALA A 109 3.44 -9.41 33.43
N ILE A 110 4.14 -10.53 33.61
CA ILE A 110 4.16 -11.27 34.89
C ILE A 110 5.29 -10.75 35.79
N SER A 111 6.41 -10.32 35.19
CA SER A 111 7.58 -9.80 35.91
C SER A 111 7.32 -8.50 36.69
N GLU A 112 6.41 -7.64 36.23
CA GLU A 112 6.14 -6.35 36.89
C GLU A 112 5.21 -6.48 38.10
N ARG A 113 4.43 -7.57 38.21
CA ARG A 113 3.54 -7.80 39.37
C ARG A 113 4.22 -8.48 40.55
N GLU A 114 5.45 -8.96 40.38
CA GLU A 114 6.22 -9.63 41.44
C GLU A 114 7.17 -8.68 42.19
N SER A 115 7.52 -7.54 41.59
CA SER A 115 8.36 -6.50 42.22
C SER A 115 7.57 -5.48 43.08
N GLU A 116 6.23 -5.52 43.05
CA GLU A 116 5.36 -4.61 43.82
C GLU A 116 4.81 -5.21 45.13
N ARG A 117 5.24 -6.41 45.54
CA ARG A 117 4.88 -6.95 46.86
C ARG A 117 5.99 -6.67 47.89
N PRO A 118 5.77 -5.75 48.86
CA PRO A 118 6.63 -5.63 50.03
C PRO A 118 6.51 -6.83 50.99
#